data_AF-A0A7S1FW44-F1
#
_entry.id   AF-A0A7S1FW44-F1
#
_cell.length_a   1.000
_cell.length_b   1.000
_cell.length_c   1.000
_cell.angle_alpha   90.00
_cell.angle_beta   90.00
_cell.angle_gamma   90.00
#
_symmetry.space_group_name_H-M   'P 1'
#
loop_
_entity.id
_entity.type
_entity.pdbx_description
1 polymer ?
#
loop_
_entity_poly.entity_id
_entity_poly.type
_entity_poly.pdbx_seq_one_letter_code
_entity_poly.pdbx_strand_id
1 'polypeptide(L)'
;EGLPANGLARSEVRGAARPWPANGWSPRFSFHKCHAEMAAPYDPFLRGTQAPEGFGRYARWFTRGYDVYVPSEHAVSHMYFGNPQKYRYTVLHREEAIRRVKTMLQIYPGGDAGEDAQANMGIYGLGRRRTLDQLIDYTGFDVRRQMIVTDKCAARSWVPYDPKISPLEPMYGRPSDPDPEPEYWRREELGLNLPWSSTRPAEPWEGKGGGDSLRNYFPMRGLPLPRRAGATVGMRTQDLRDNLVLVEILVGMWVLGLVVWMVLVVNGRTRGVRARGQMRRQRAVKSEEKEDLISSKNSGKNA
;
A
#
# COMPACT_ATOMS: atom_id res chain seq x y z
N GLU A 1 23.87 18.17 -7.13
CA GLU A 1 22.68 18.37 -8.00
C GLU A 1 21.54 17.53 -7.46
N GLY A 2 20.35 18.05 -7.19
CA GLY A 2 19.32 17.23 -6.52
C GLY A 2 18.03 17.92 -6.06
N LEU A 3 17.52 18.89 -6.83
CA LEU A 3 16.08 19.20 -6.81
C LEU A 3 15.44 18.39 -7.95
N PRO A 4 14.12 18.10 -7.93
CA PRO A 4 13.45 17.53 -9.09
C PRO A 4 13.88 18.30 -10.34
N ALA A 5 14.36 17.58 -11.34
CA ALA A 5 15.06 18.03 -12.53
C ALA A 5 14.20 18.88 -13.50
N ASN A 6 13.17 19.57 -13.00
CA ASN A 6 12.37 20.49 -13.78
C ASN A 6 12.89 21.91 -13.52
N GLY A 7 13.94 22.30 -14.23
CA GLY A 7 14.44 23.68 -14.25
C GLY A 7 13.33 24.72 -14.52
N LEU A 8 12.29 24.31 -15.26
CA LEU A 8 11.08 25.09 -15.55
C LEU A 8 10.28 25.48 -14.29
N ALA A 9 10.07 24.57 -13.35
CA ALA A 9 9.32 24.88 -12.12
C ALA A 9 10.09 25.84 -11.20
N ARG A 10 11.44 25.83 -11.26
CA ARG A 10 12.28 26.70 -10.44
C ARG A 10 12.24 28.16 -10.92
N SER A 11 12.16 28.40 -12.23
CA SER A 11 12.02 29.76 -12.78
C SER A 11 10.64 30.35 -12.55
N GLU A 12 9.59 29.53 -12.53
CA GLU A 12 8.21 30.01 -12.36
C GLU A 12 7.85 30.35 -10.90
N VAL A 13 8.45 29.66 -9.92
CA VAL A 13 8.12 29.82 -8.49
C VAL A 13 8.92 30.95 -7.83
N ARG A 14 10.15 31.22 -8.30
CA ARG A 14 11.03 32.22 -7.67
C ARG A 14 10.50 33.63 -7.89
N GLY A 15 10.22 34.34 -6.80
CA GLY A 15 9.66 35.70 -6.86
C GLY A 15 8.17 35.74 -7.20
N ALA A 16 7.47 34.60 -7.18
CA ALA A 16 6.02 34.58 -7.35
C ALA A 16 5.32 35.38 -6.24
N ALA A 17 4.46 36.33 -6.63
CA ALA A 17 3.69 37.16 -5.70
C ALA A 17 2.62 36.38 -4.92
N ARG A 18 2.29 35.16 -5.35
CA ARG A 18 1.30 34.27 -4.74
C ARG A 18 1.88 32.88 -4.50
N PRO A 19 1.42 32.15 -3.46
CA PRO A 19 1.86 30.78 -3.21
C PRO A 19 1.61 29.89 -4.43
N TRP A 20 2.60 29.06 -4.79
CA TRP A 20 2.48 28.15 -5.91
C TRP A 20 1.94 26.79 -5.46
N PRO A 21 0.83 26.29 -6.05
CA PRO A 21 0.22 25.03 -5.63
C PRO A 21 1.15 23.83 -5.88
N ALA A 22 1.28 22.94 -4.90
CA ALA A 22 2.09 21.73 -4.95
C ALA A 22 1.21 20.49 -5.17
N ASN A 23 1.74 19.48 -5.88
CA ASN A 23 1.07 18.19 -6.13
C ASN A 23 1.51 17.08 -5.16
N GLY A 24 2.18 17.46 -4.07
CA GLY A 24 2.66 16.54 -3.06
C GLY A 24 3.12 17.30 -1.81
N TRP A 25 3.42 16.53 -0.77
CA TRP A 25 3.94 17.04 0.50
C TRP A 25 5.19 16.25 0.92
N SER A 26 6.07 16.91 1.67
CA SER A 26 7.26 16.31 2.25
C SER A 26 7.31 16.60 3.75
N PRO A 27 7.53 15.57 4.61
CA PRO A 27 7.65 15.76 6.06
C PRO A 27 8.91 16.50 6.49
N ARG A 28 9.91 16.64 5.61
CA ARG A 28 11.25 17.14 5.99
C ARG A 28 11.26 18.60 6.40
N PHE A 29 10.45 19.43 5.75
CA PHE A 29 10.35 20.86 6.07
C PHE A 29 9.01 21.39 5.57
N SER A 30 8.05 21.54 6.48
CA SER A 30 6.72 22.06 6.16
C SER A 30 6.10 22.71 7.39
N PHE A 31 5.24 23.70 7.17
CA PHE A 31 4.43 24.33 8.20
C PHE A 31 2.97 24.22 7.82
N HIS A 32 2.10 24.00 8.79
CA HIS A 32 0.66 23.93 8.60
C HIS A 32 -0.03 24.38 9.89
N LYS A 33 -1.30 24.76 9.77
CA LYS A 33 -2.12 25.10 10.94
C LYS A 33 -2.39 23.85 11.77
N CYS A 34 -2.45 23.99 13.09
CA CYS A 34 -2.71 22.89 14.04
C CYS A 34 -3.93 22.02 13.67
N HIS A 35 -4.98 22.62 13.10
CA HIS A 35 -6.16 21.88 12.69
C HIS A 35 -5.93 20.89 11.54
N ALA A 36 -4.86 21.04 10.74
CA ALA A 36 -4.49 20.05 9.72
C ALA A 36 -4.04 18.72 10.34
N GLU A 37 -3.36 18.78 11.48
CA GLU A 37 -2.93 17.61 12.26
C GLU A 37 -4.11 16.93 12.95
N MET A 38 -5.08 17.72 13.44
CA MET A 38 -6.31 17.18 14.01
C MET A 38 -7.19 16.51 12.94
N ALA A 39 -7.22 17.07 11.73
CA ALA A 39 -8.04 16.58 10.64
C ALA A 39 -7.47 15.31 9.99
N ALA A 40 -6.15 15.24 9.78
CA ALA A 40 -5.48 14.05 9.25
C ALA A 40 -4.22 13.74 10.07
N PRO A 41 -4.40 13.10 11.25
CA PRO A 41 -3.27 12.73 12.09
C PRO A 41 -2.36 11.69 11.42
N TYR A 42 -1.14 11.60 11.94
CA TYR A 42 -0.24 10.48 11.64
C TYR A 42 -0.98 9.15 11.89
N ASP A 43 -0.86 8.22 10.95
CA ASP A 43 -1.54 6.93 11.07
C ASP A 43 -0.63 5.95 11.84
N PRO A 44 -0.97 5.58 13.08
CA PRO A 44 -0.11 4.77 13.94
C PRO A 44 0.07 3.33 13.40
N PHE A 45 -0.79 2.91 12.46
CA PHE A 45 -0.75 1.58 11.86
C PHE A 45 0.22 1.48 10.67
N LEU A 46 0.84 2.58 10.24
CA LEU A 46 1.82 2.60 9.12
C LEU A 46 3.25 2.21 9.53
N ARG A 47 3.40 1.46 10.62
CA ARG A 47 4.68 1.08 11.21
C ARG A 47 5.53 0.28 10.22
N GLY A 48 6.80 0.66 10.07
CA GLY A 48 7.74 0.02 9.15
C GLY A 48 7.63 0.50 7.69
N THR A 49 6.83 1.54 7.44
CA THR A 49 6.74 2.19 6.13
C THR A 49 7.00 3.69 6.24
N GLN A 50 8.11 4.16 5.66
CA GLN A 50 8.44 5.61 5.63
C GLN A 50 7.90 6.31 4.37
N ALA A 51 8.02 5.65 3.21
CA ALA A 51 7.65 6.22 1.92
C ALA A 51 6.13 6.40 1.70
N PRO A 52 5.26 5.45 2.10
CA PRO A 52 3.82 5.54 1.85
C PRO A 52 3.13 6.67 2.63
N GLU A 53 3.69 7.07 3.76
CA GLU A 53 3.12 8.15 4.56
C GLU A 53 3.17 9.50 3.85
N GLY A 54 4.21 9.81 3.09
CA GLY A 54 4.33 11.11 2.42
C GLY A 54 3.14 11.40 1.49
N PHE A 55 2.93 10.55 0.49
CA PHE A 55 1.81 10.72 -0.44
C PHE A 55 0.46 10.37 0.20
N GLY A 56 0.41 9.34 1.04
CA GLY A 56 -0.82 8.95 1.72
C GLY A 56 -1.38 10.06 2.62
N ARG A 57 -0.50 10.74 3.36
CA ARG A 57 -0.87 11.93 4.15
C ARG A 57 -1.32 13.08 3.29
N TYR A 58 -0.59 13.35 2.20
CA TYR A 58 -0.98 14.38 1.24
C TYR A 58 -2.39 14.16 0.70
N ALA A 59 -2.72 12.92 0.30
CA ALA A 59 -4.06 12.56 -0.18
C ALA A 59 -5.15 12.82 0.88
N ARG A 60 -4.87 12.49 2.15
CA ARG A 60 -5.81 12.73 3.26
C ARG A 60 -6.04 14.22 3.52
N TRP A 61 -5.00 15.05 3.43
CA TRP A 61 -5.12 16.50 3.52
C TRP A 61 -5.90 17.08 2.34
N PHE A 62 -5.56 16.69 1.11
CA PHE A 62 -6.24 17.18 -0.09
C PHE A 62 -7.74 16.89 -0.04
N THR A 63 -8.12 15.65 0.28
CA THR A 63 -9.52 15.20 0.40
C THR A 63 -10.28 15.83 1.58
N ARG A 64 -9.56 16.44 2.53
CA ARG A 64 -10.10 17.27 3.62
C ARG A 64 -10.06 18.78 3.32
N GLY A 65 -9.80 19.15 2.08
CA GLY A 65 -9.84 20.56 1.64
C GLY A 65 -8.60 21.38 2.01
N TYR A 66 -7.49 20.73 2.35
CA TYR A 66 -6.22 21.43 2.54
C TYR A 66 -5.48 21.53 1.20
N ASP A 67 -4.78 22.64 1.03
CA ASP A 67 -3.91 22.89 -0.11
C ASP A 67 -2.47 22.95 0.36
N VAL A 68 -1.57 22.37 -0.43
CA VAL A 68 -0.12 22.42 -0.18
C VAL A 68 0.50 23.37 -1.17
N TYR A 69 1.37 24.23 -0.70
CA TYR A 69 2.05 25.22 -1.52
C TYR A 69 3.56 25.09 -1.37
N VAL A 70 4.27 25.38 -2.45
CA VAL A 70 5.72 25.54 -2.43
C VAL A 70 6.02 26.99 -2.01
N PRO A 71 6.98 27.22 -1.09
CA PRO A 71 7.43 28.57 -0.81
C PRO A 71 8.03 29.20 -2.08
N SER A 72 7.90 30.52 -2.22
CA SER A 72 8.48 31.29 -3.33
C SER A 72 10.02 31.22 -3.35
N GLU A 73 10.63 30.88 -2.22
CA GLU A 73 12.07 30.69 -2.09
C GLU A 73 12.40 29.35 -1.41
N HIS A 74 13.45 28.69 -1.90
CA HIS A 74 13.94 27.45 -1.31
C HIS A 74 14.84 27.77 -0.12
N ALA A 75 14.34 27.57 1.10
CA ALA A 75 15.12 27.75 2.33
C ALA A 75 15.96 26.51 2.71
N VAL A 76 15.57 25.32 2.25
CA VAL A 76 16.19 24.05 2.66
C VAL A 76 16.48 23.18 1.43
N SER A 77 17.69 22.65 1.37
CA SER A 77 18.11 21.65 0.38
C SER A 77 18.44 20.34 1.05
N HIS A 78 18.11 19.21 0.42
CA HIS A 78 18.41 17.88 0.92
C HIS A 78 19.43 17.21 -0.01
N MET A 79 20.55 16.76 0.56
CA MET A 79 21.53 15.96 -0.18
C MET A 79 21.12 14.49 -0.10
N TYR A 80 20.73 13.91 -1.22
CA TYR A 80 20.51 12.46 -1.31
C TYR A 80 21.85 11.77 -1.55
N PHE A 81 22.32 10.99 -0.57
CA PHE A 81 23.44 10.07 -0.77
C PHE A 81 22.92 8.74 -1.32
N GLY A 82 23.65 8.13 -2.26
CA GLY A 82 23.26 6.93 -3.01
C GLY A 82 23.12 5.62 -2.23
N ASN A 83 23.13 5.66 -0.90
CA ASN A 83 22.86 4.48 -0.07
C ASN A 83 21.59 4.73 0.75
N PRO A 84 20.42 4.20 0.33
CA PRO A 84 19.28 4.18 1.21
C PRO A 84 19.66 3.32 2.41
N GLN A 85 19.67 3.91 3.61
CA GLN A 85 19.75 3.14 4.84
C GLN A 85 18.71 2.03 4.75
N LYS A 86 19.16 0.77 4.68
CA LYS A 86 18.28 -0.39 4.76
C LYS A 86 17.81 -0.47 6.20
N TYR A 87 16.79 0.31 6.53
CA TYR A 87 16.11 0.16 7.80
C TYR A 87 15.57 -1.28 7.87
N ARG A 88 16.11 -2.07 8.80
CA ARG A 88 15.62 -3.42 9.11
C ARG A 88 14.31 -3.29 9.88
N TYR A 89 13.21 -3.05 9.16
CA TYR A 89 11.88 -3.22 9.73
C TYR A 89 11.51 -4.70 9.72
N THR A 90 10.77 -5.15 10.73
CA THR A 90 10.10 -6.45 10.69
C THR A 90 9.15 -6.49 9.49
N VAL A 91 9.32 -7.52 8.64
CA VAL A 91 8.66 -7.63 7.32
C VAL A 91 7.13 -7.61 7.44
N LEU A 92 6.58 -8.26 8.48
CA LEU A 92 5.14 -8.38 8.69
C LEU A 92 4.44 -7.02 8.85
N HIS A 93 4.96 -6.14 9.72
CA HIS A 93 4.35 -4.83 9.95
C HIS A 93 4.32 -3.95 8.70
N ARG A 94 5.33 -4.13 7.84
CA ARG A 94 5.47 -3.39 6.59
C ARG A 94 4.42 -3.80 5.57
N GLU A 95 4.13 -5.09 5.41
CA GLU A 95 3.14 -5.57 4.44
C GLU A 95 1.73 -5.11 4.76
N GLU A 96 1.36 -5.11 6.04
CA GLU A 96 0.06 -4.61 6.50
C GLU A 96 -0.07 -3.10 6.36
N ALA A 97 0.98 -2.36 6.68
CA ALA A 97 1.01 -0.92 6.47
C ALA A 97 0.86 -0.59 4.97
N ILE A 98 1.52 -1.36 4.08
CA ILE A 98 1.33 -1.25 2.64
C ILE A 98 -0.13 -1.57 2.25
N ARG A 99 -0.70 -2.67 2.78
CA ARG A 99 -2.11 -3.05 2.53
C ARG A 99 -3.05 -1.93 2.96
N ARG A 100 -2.82 -1.34 4.12
CA ARG A 100 -3.61 -0.22 4.66
C ARG A 100 -3.57 1.01 3.77
N VAL A 101 -2.39 1.39 3.27
CA VAL A 101 -2.27 2.51 2.32
C VAL A 101 -2.94 2.18 0.99
N LYS A 102 -2.79 0.93 0.51
CA LYS A 102 -3.50 0.48 -0.70
C LYS A 102 -5.01 0.55 -0.53
N THR A 103 -5.55 0.09 0.59
CA THR A 103 -6.97 0.25 0.96
C THR A 103 -7.33 1.73 0.91
N MET A 104 -6.68 2.60 1.70
CA MET A 104 -6.97 4.04 1.72
C MET A 104 -6.95 4.71 0.33
N LEU A 105 -6.02 4.34 -0.53
CA LEU A 105 -5.88 4.89 -1.89
C LEU A 105 -6.67 4.11 -2.95
N GLN A 106 -7.48 3.12 -2.54
CA GLN A 106 -8.29 2.26 -3.42
C GLN A 106 -7.46 1.59 -4.53
N ILE A 107 -6.26 1.12 -4.18
CA ILE A 107 -5.30 0.46 -5.09
C ILE A 107 -5.57 -1.04 -5.14
N TYR A 108 -5.72 -1.58 -6.34
CA TYR A 108 -5.86 -3.01 -6.59
C TYR A 108 -4.69 -3.55 -7.43
N PRO A 109 -4.14 -4.76 -7.14
CA PRO A 109 -4.52 -5.68 -6.07
C PRO A 109 -3.87 -5.37 -4.71
N GLY A 110 -4.53 -5.85 -3.66
CA GLY A 110 -4.03 -5.83 -2.27
C GLY A 110 -4.47 -4.63 -1.45
N GLY A 111 -5.31 -3.73 -1.97
CA GLY A 111 -6.13 -2.82 -1.18
C GLY A 111 -7.59 -3.23 -1.29
N ASP A 112 -8.36 -2.93 -0.25
CA ASP A 112 -9.81 -3.15 -0.23
C ASP A 112 -10.54 -1.81 -0.49
N ALA A 113 -11.28 -1.73 -1.60
CA ALA A 113 -12.06 -0.56 -1.97
C ALA A 113 -13.51 -0.62 -1.46
N GLY A 114 -13.88 -1.69 -0.74
CA GLY A 114 -15.20 -1.86 -0.13
C GLY A 114 -15.48 -0.80 0.92
N GLU A 115 -16.74 -0.38 0.99
CA GLU A 115 -17.19 0.70 1.88
C GLU A 115 -16.85 0.42 3.35
N ASP A 116 -17.01 -0.82 3.81
CA ASP A 116 -16.65 -1.23 5.16
C ASP A 116 -15.17 -1.06 5.47
N ALA A 117 -14.29 -1.53 4.57
CA ALA A 117 -12.85 -1.40 4.76
C ALA A 117 -12.40 0.06 4.75
N GLN A 118 -13.07 0.91 3.96
CA GLN A 118 -12.81 2.34 3.96
C GLN A 118 -13.34 3.04 5.21
N ALA A 119 -14.54 2.68 5.67
CA ALA A 119 -15.12 3.20 6.91
C ALA A 119 -14.26 2.82 8.11
N ASN A 120 -13.71 1.60 8.13
CA ASN A 120 -12.75 1.13 9.12
C ASN A 120 -11.43 1.91 9.11
N MET A 121 -11.17 2.81 8.17
CA MET A 121 -10.01 3.71 8.24
C MET A 121 -10.26 4.89 9.18
N GLY A 122 -11.53 5.25 9.44
CA GLY A 122 -11.88 6.29 10.39
C GLY A 122 -11.26 7.65 10.06
N ILE A 123 -10.79 8.34 11.09
CA ILE A 123 -10.05 9.62 10.95
C ILE A 123 -8.75 9.49 10.14
N TYR A 124 -8.24 8.27 9.94
CA TYR A 124 -7.06 8.00 9.14
C TYR A 124 -7.38 7.70 7.67
N GLY A 125 -8.66 7.65 7.29
CA GLY A 125 -9.10 7.47 5.90
C GLY A 125 -9.02 8.77 5.08
N LEU A 126 -9.56 8.74 3.86
CA LEU A 126 -9.75 9.95 3.04
C LEU A 126 -10.85 10.85 3.64
N GLY A 127 -10.87 12.13 3.25
CA GLY A 127 -11.94 13.07 3.61
C GLY A 127 -13.01 13.20 2.54
N ARG A 128 -14.07 13.96 2.84
CA ARG A 128 -15.23 14.12 1.94
C ARG A 128 -15.30 15.47 1.20
N ARG A 129 -14.41 16.41 1.54
CA ARG A 129 -14.37 17.76 0.96
C ARG A 129 -13.91 17.80 -0.50
N ARG A 130 -13.06 16.84 -0.88
CA ARG A 130 -12.66 16.56 -2.27
C ARG A 130 -12.59 15.04 -2.48
N THR A 131 -12.80 14.60 -3.71
CA THR A 131 -12.72 13.18 -4.09
C THR A 131 -11.29 12.76 -4.42
N LEU A 132 -11.07 11.43 -4.42
CA LEU A 132 -9.80 10.87 -4.89
C LEU A 132 -9.61 11.11 -6.41
N ASP A 133 -10.69 11.17 -7.19
CA ASP A 133 -10.61 11.48 -8.62
C ASP A 133 -10.15 12.91 -8.88
N GLN A 134 -10.60 13.86 -8.05
CA GLN A 134 -10.09 15.24 -8.09
C GLN A 134 -8.60 15.29 -7.77
N LEU A 135 -8.10 14.44 -6.87
CA LEU A 135 -6.67 14.34 -6.59
C LEU A 135 -5.91 13.78 -7.79
N ILE A 136 -6.45 12.76 -8.46
CA ILE A 136 -5.84 12.14 -9.64
C ILE A 136 -5.72 13.16 -10.78
N ASP A 137 -6.78 13.91 -11.09
CA ASP A 137 -6.72 14.95 -12.13
C ASP A 137 -5.77 16.09 -11.75
N TYR A 138 -5.78 16.50 -10.47
CA TYR A 138 -4.90 17.56 -9.99
C TYR A 138 -3.41 17.17 -10.05
N THR A 139 -3.09 15.94 -9.68
CA THR A 139 -1.69 15.47 -9.64
C THR A 139 -1.20 14.94 -10.98
N GLY A 140 -2.11 14.49 -11.86
CA GLY A 140 -1.78 13.78 -13.09
C GLY A 140 -1.33 12.34 -12.87
N PHE A 141 -1.44 11.83 -11.64
CA PHE A 141 -1.05 10.47 -11.26
C PHE A 141 -2.28 9.67 -10.82
N ASP A 142 -2.59 8.61 -11.58
CA ASP A 142 -3.62 7.66 -11.20
C ASP A 142 -3.06 6.74 -10.12
N VAL A 143 -3.41 7.08 -8.88
CA VAL A 143 -2.97 6.37 -7.69
C VAL A 143 -3.50 4.94 -7.67
N ARG A 144 -4.70 4.67 -8.22
CA ARG A 144 -5.33 3.35 -8.20
C ARG A 144 -4.63 2.39 -9.15
N ARG A 145 -4.23 2.89 -10.32
CA ARG A 145 -3.48 2.14 -11.35
C ARG A 145 -1.96 2.26 -11.21
N GLN A 146 -1.50 3.12 -10.31
CA GLN A 146 -0.09 3.40 -10.04
C GLN A 146 0.68 3.89 -11.28
N MET A 147 0.06 4.76 -12.07
CA MET A 147 0.63 5.25 -13.33
C MET A 147 0.43 6.76 -13.53
N ILE A 148 1.34 7.37 -14.27
CA ILE A 148 1.21 8.77 -14.68
C ILE A 148 0.25 8.82 -15.87
N VAL A 149 -0.82 9.61 -15.75
CA VAL A 149 -1.83 9.82 -16.80
C VAL A 149 -1.53 11.09 -17.59
N THR A 150 -1.06 12.13 -16.92
CA THR A 150 -0.77 13.43 -17.55
C THR A 150 0.34 14.14 -16.79
N ASP A 151 1.23 14.82 -17.49
CA ASP A 151 2.23 15.68 -16.83
C ASP A 151 1.57 17.00 -16.38
N LYS A 152 1.35 17.12 -15.07
CA LYS A 152 0.82 18.33 -14.42
C LYS A 152 1.93 19.14 -13.70
N CYS A 153 3.20 18.97 -14.07
CA CYS A 153 4.30 19.66 -13.38
C CYS A 153 4.25 21.19 -13.50
N ALA A 154 3.82 21.74 -14.64
CA ALA A 154 3.82 23.19 -14.88
C ALA A 154 2.41 23.85 -14.78
N ALA A 155 1.35 23.15 -15.18
CA ALA A 155 0.00 23.73 -15.26
C ALA A 155 -0.90 23.30 -14.09
N ARG A 156 -0.76 23.97 -12.94
CA ARG A 156 -1.53 23.65 -11.72
C ARG A 156 -2.53 24.75 -11.38
N SER A 157 -3.80 24.41 -11.39
CA SER A 157 -4.89 25.26 -10.90
C SER A 157 -5.36 24.77 -9.54
N TRP A 158 -5.80 25.72 -8.70
CA TRP A 158 -6.44 25.39 -7.44
C TRP A 158 -7.74 24.61 -7.69
N VAL A 159 -7.99 23.60 -6.85
CA VAL A 159 -9.19 22.76 -6.93
C VAL A 159 -10.17 23.15 -5.83
N PRO A 160 -11.39 23.58 -6.16
CA PRO A 160 -12.41 23.88 -5.17
C PRO A 160 -12.73 22.67 -4.27
N TYR A 161 -13.15 22.95 -3.04
CA TYR A 161 -13.68 21.96 -2.10
C TYR A 161 -15.02 22.43 -1.56
N ASP A 162 -15.82 21.51 -1.01
CA ASP A 162 -17.07 21.86 -0.35
C ASP A 162 -16.80 22.42 1.07
N PRO A 163 -17.05 23.72 1.33
CA PRO A 163 -16.82 24.30 2.65
C PRO A 163 -17.85 23.86 3.70
N LYS A 164 -19.01 23.33 3.28
CA LYS A 164 -20.11 22.92 4.18
C LYS A 164 -19.77 21.66 4.97
N ILE A 165 -18.94 20.80 4.40
CA ILE A 165 -18.46 19.56 5.01
C ILE A 165 -17.36 19.92 6.02
N SER A 166 -17.30 19.32 7.21
CA SER A 166 -16.19 19.55 8.14
C SER A 166 -14.89 18.88 7.64
N PRO A 167 -13.70 19.47 7.84
CA PRO A 167 -12.44 18.80 7.51
C PRO A 167 -12.17 17.59 8.41
N LEU A 168 -12.90 17.43 9.52
CA LEU A 168 -12.83 16.27 10.40
C LEU A 168 -13.70 15.10 9.92
N GLU A 169 -14.58 15.32 8.95
CA GLU A 169 -15.46 14.27 8.44
C GLU A 169 -14.70 13.32 7.50
N PRO A 170 -14.66 12.01 7.80
CA PRO A 170 -14.09 11.02 6.90
C PRO A 170 -14.99 10.84 5.66
N MET A 171 -14.39 10.34 4.58
CA MET A 171 -15.07 10.04 3.32
C MET A 171 -16.18 9.00 3.51
N TYR A 172 -15.88 8.00 4.33
CA TYR A 172 -16.78 6.92 4.70
C TYR A 172 -16.99 6.99 6.20
N GLY A 173 -18.25 7.02 6.62
CA GLY A 173 -18.63 6.91 8.02
C GLY A 173 -19.59 5.74 8.16
N ARG A 174 -19.55 5.05 9.30
CA ARG A 174 -20.63 4.17 9.73
C ARG A 174 -21.55 4.99 10.63
N PRO A 175 -22.78 5.36 10.20
CA PRO A 175 -23.71 6.09 11.06
C PRO A 175 -24.11 5.29 12.31
N SER A 176 -23.98 3.96 12.24
CA SER A 176 -24.34 3.00 13.29
C SER A 176 -23.18 2.57 14.19
N ASP A 177 -21.95 3.01 13.91
CA ASP A 177 -20.75 2.65 14.68
C ASP A 177 -20.09 3.92 15.22
N PRO A 178 -20.35 4.27 16.50
CA PRO A 178 -19.85 5.49 17.10
C PRO A 178 -18.37 5.43 17.45
N ASP A 179 -17.67 4.32 17.19
CA ASP A 179 -16.20 4.24 17.31
C ASP A 179 -15.56 4.53 15.94
N PRO A 180 -15.23 5.79 15.62
CA PRO A 180 -14.60 6.17 14.35
C PRO A 180 -13.14 5.70 14.25
N GLU A 181 -12.66 4.90 15.21
CA GLU A 181 -11.31 4.38 15.22
C GLU A 181 -11.27 2.97 14.59
N PRO A 182 -10.28 2.68 13.72
CA PRO A 182 -10.21 1.39 13.05
C PRO A 182 -10.31 0.21 14.02
N GLU A 183 -11.19 -0.75 13.74
CA GLU A 183 -10.98 -2.13 14.17
C GLU A 183 -9.79 -2.70 13.38
N TYR A 184 -8.59 -2.25 13.75
CA TYR A 184 -7.37 -2.92 13.36
C TYR A 184 -6.97 -3.83 14.52
N TRP A 185 -6.70 -5.09 14.24
CA TRP A 185 -6.24 -6.07 15.24
C TRP A 185 -5.01 -5.59 16.05
N ARG A 186 -4.22 -4.65 15.51
CA ARG A 186 -3.12 -3.99 16.22
C ARG A 186 -3.52 -2.90 17.22
N ARG A 187 -4.80 -2.56 17.39
CA ARG A 187 -5.24 -1.58 18.40
C ARG A 187 -4.96 -2.07 19.81
N GLU A 188 -5.12 -3.38 20.06
CA GLU A 188 -4.71 -4.03 21.32
C GLU A 188 -3.19 -4.07 21.47
N GLU A 189 -2.47 -4.49 20.43
CA GLU A 189 -1.00 -4.62 20.47
C GLU A 189 -0.26 -3.28 20.62
N LEU A 190 -0.78 -2.22 20.00
CA LEU A 190 -0.27 -0.85 20.17
C LEU A 190 -0.70 -0.25 21.50
N GLY A 191 -1.52 -0.95 22.29
CA GLY A 191 -2.06 -0.48 23.55
C GLY A 191 -2.97 0.74 23.41
N LEU A 192 -3.57 0.93 22.23
CA LEU A 192 -4.53 1.98 21.91
C LEU A 192 -5.94 1.67 22.45
N ASN A 193 -6.21 0.40 22.78
CA ASN A 193 -7.47 -0.04 23.41
C ASN A 193 -7.57 0.22 24.93
N LEU A 194 -6.53 0.77 25.55
CA LEU A 194 -6.65 1.17 26.94
C LEU A 194 -7.47 2.46 27.01
N PRO A 195 -8.51 2.56 27.86
CA PRO A 195 -9.00 3.88 28.25
C PRO A 195 -7.77 4.67 28.68
N TRP A 196 -7.66 5.94 28.29
CA TRP A 196 -6.58 6.84 28.71
C TRP A 196 -6.60 6.96 30.25
N SER A 197 -6.08 5.94 30.91
CA SER A 197 -5.86 5.88 32.34
C SER A 197 -4.45 6.40 32.50
N SER A 198 -4.30 7.54 33.16
CA SER A 198 -3.04 8.16 33.54
C SER A 198 -2.21 7.30 34.53
N THR A 199 -2.41 5.99 34.53
CA THR A 199 -1.97 5.02 35.53
C THR A 199 -1.21 3.84 34.92
N ARG A 200 -0.72 3.92 33.67
CA ARG A 200 0.43 3.05 33.35
C ARG A 200 1.55 3.48 34.31
N PRO A 201 2.10 2.59 35.14
CA PRO A 201 3.36 2.86 35.81
C PRO A 201 4.34 3.20 34.68
N ALA A 202 5.03 4.33 34.79
CA ALA A 202 6.13 4.60 33.90
C ALA A 202 7.11 3.44 34.07
N GLU A 203 7.14 2.50 33.13
CA GLU A 203 8.20 1.51 33.14
C GLU A 203 9.53 2.29 33.10
N PRO A 204 10.46 2.02 34.03
CA PRO A 204 11.74 2.68 34.01
C PRO A 204 12.39 2.33 32.68
N TRP A 205 12.47 3.31 31.79
CA TRP A 205 13.32 3.23 30.63
C TRP A 205 14.76 3.12 31.15
N GLU A 206 15.29 1.90 31.25
CA GLU A 206 16.72 1.65 31.48
C GLU A 206 17.51 1.95 30.20
N GLY A 207 17.36 3.17 29.70
CA GLY A 207 18.26 3.70 28.69
C GLY A 207 19.50 4.25 29.36
N LYS A 208 20.54 3.41 29.42
CA LYS A 208 21.90 3.94 29.49
C LYS A 208 22.20 4.67 28.17
N GLY A 209 21.98 5.97 28.13
CA GLY A 209 22.54 6.85 27.10
C GLY A 209 21.65 8.01 26.70
N GLY A 210 22.03 9.23 27.12
CA GLY A 210 21.59 10.49 26.53
C GLY A 210 20.48 11.20 27.31
N GLY A 211 20.86 11.93 28.36
CA GLY A 211 19.99 12.88 29.04
C GLY A 211 19.61 14.07 28.15
N ASP A 212 18.48 14.67 28.52
CA ASP A 212 17.99 16.00 28.16
C ASP A 212 17.41 16.20 26.74
N SER A 213 16.13 15.86 26.58
CA SER A 213 15.17 16.69 25.84
C SER A 213 13.76 16.10 25.95
N LEU A 214 12.74 16.96 26.12
CA LEU A 214 11.28 16.72 25.97
C LEU A 214 10.40 16.60 27.23
N ARG A 215 10.91 16.58 28.47
CA ARG A 215 10.01 16.56 29.66
C ARG A 215 9.30 17.88 30.00
N ASN A 216 9.56 18.98 29.28
CA ASN A 216 9.07 20.32 29.67
C ASN A 216 7.86 20.87 28.88
N TYR A 217 7.20 20.13 27.99
CA TYR A 217 6.26 20.77 27.03
C TYR A 217 4.75 20.55 27.18
N PHE A 218 4.23 19.81 28.16
CA PHE A 218 2.76 19.74 28.33
C PHE A 218 2.28 19.62 29.79
N PRO A 219 1.69 20.67 30.38
CA PRO A 219 0.79 20.53 31.51
C PRO A 219 -0.66 20.44 30.99
N MET A 220 -1.26 19.26 30.97
CA MET A 220 -2.72 19.11 30.86
C MET A 220 -3.29 18.71 32.23
N ARG A 221 -3.88 19.67 32.96
CA ARG A 221 -4.77 19.44 34.10
C ARG A 221 -6.11 20.10 33.76
N GLY A 222 -7.23 19.36 33.82
CA GLY A 222 -8.54 20.00 34.02
C GLY A 222 -9.75 19.54 33.20
N LEU A 223 -9.76 18.40 32.49
CA LEU A 223 -11.00 17.93 31.83
C LEU A 223 -11.74 16.89 32.69
N PRO A 224 -13.05 17.08 32.99
CA PRO A 224 -13.85 16.13 33.74
C PRO A 224 -14.20 14.90 32.88
N LEU A 225 -14.05 13.71 33.45
CA LEU A 225 -14.35 12.43 32.80
C LEU A 225 -15.84 12.06 32.96
N PRO A 226 -16.54 11.61 31.90
CA PRO A 226 -17.89 11.07 32.02
C PRO A 226 -17.89 9.67 32.66
N ARG A 227 -18.91 9.42 33.50
CA ARG A 227 -19.18 8.12 34.15
C ARG A 227 -19.71 7.10 33.12
N ARG A 228 -19.13 5.89 33.11
CA ARG A 228 -19.53 4.73 32.30
C ARG A 228 -20.73 3.98 32.91
N ALA A 229 -21.62 3.50 32.05
CA ALA A 229 -22.45 2.32 32.27
C ALA A 229 -21.94 1.19 31.36
N GLY A 230 -21.87 -0.03 31.89
CA GLY A 230 -21.11 -1.15 31.31
C GLY A 230 -21.78 -1.80 30.09
N ALA A 231 -20.93 -2.31 29.19
CA ALA A 231 -21.29 -3.26 28.15
C ALA A 231 -20.25 -4.39 28.12
N THR A 232 -20.72 -5.63 28.23
CA THR A 232 -19.94 -6.86 28.09
C THR A 232 -19.78 -7.19 26.61
N VAL A 233 -18.55 -7.32 26.13
CA VAL A 233 -18.23 -7.70 24.75
C VAL A 233 -18.17 -9.23 24.66
N GLY A 234 -19.10 -9.82 23.92
CA GLY A 234 -19.01 -11.21 23.44
C GLY A 234 -18.48 -11.21 22.01
N MET A 235 -17.38 -11.93 21.76
CA MET A 235 -16.90 -12.19 20.40
C MET A 235 -17.94 -13.02 19.64
N ARG A 236 -18.43 -12.49 18.52
CA ARG A 236 -19.39 -13.15 17.64
C ARG A 236 -18.64 -14.00 16.62
N THR A 237 -18.62 -15.31 16.80
CA THR A 237 -17.98 -16.32 15.93
C THR A 237 -18.73 -16.57 14.61
N GLN A 238 -19.50 -15.58 14.12
CA GLN A 238 -20.52 -15.80 13.09
C GLN A 238 -19.95 -15.70 11.66
N ASP A 239 -18.91 -14.88 11.43
CA ASP A 239 -18.37 -14.63 10.07
C ASP A 239 -17.58 -15.80 9.46
N LEU A 240 -17.13 -16.77 10.26
CA LEU A 240 -16.45 -17.98 9.75
C LEU A 240 -17.42 -19.05 9.25
N ARG A 241 -18.68 -19.07 9.74
CA ARG A 241 -19.66 -20.08 9.30
C ARG A 241 -20.28 -19.73 7.95
N ASP A 242 -20.48 -18.45 7.67
CA ASP A 242 -21.15 -18.01 6.45
C ASP A 242 -20.26 -18.12 5.20
N ASN A 243 -18.94 -18.24 5.38
CA ASN A 243 -17.97 -18.39 4.29
C ASN A 243 -17.51 -19.83 4.06
N LEU A 244 -17.94 -20.80 4.88
CA LEU A 244 -17.47 -22.18 4.81
C LEU A 244 -17.85 -22.85 3.47
N VAL A 245 -19.06 -22.57 2.96
CA VAL A 245 -19.55 -23.11 1.68
C VAL A 245 -18.71 -22.62 0.50
N LEU A 246 -18.31 -21.34 0.50
CA LEU A 246 -17.45 -20.77 -0.53
C LEU A 246 -16.05 -21.40 -0.53
N VAL A 247 -15.51 -21.66 0.67
CA VAL A 247 -14.21 -22.32 0.83
C VAL A 247 -14.26 -23.76 0.32
N GLU A 248 -15.33 -24.51 0.62
CA GLU A 248 -15.50 -25.88 0.13
C GLU A 248 -15.61 -25.95 -1.40
N ILE A 249 -16.34 -25.02 -2.02
CA ILE A 249 -16.47 -24.94 -3.49
C ILE A 249 -15.10 -24.64 -4.13
N LEU A 250 -14.34 -23.69 -3.58
CA LEU A 250 -13.02 -23.33 -4.11
C LEU A 250 -12.02 -24.49 -4.00
N VAL A 251 -12.02 -25.21 -2.88
CA VAL A 251 -11.18 -26.40 -2.69
C VAL A 251 -11.59 -27.50 -3.68
N GLY A 252 -12.90 -27.72 -3.88
CA GLY A 252 -13.42 -28.69 -4.86
C GLY A 252 -12.98 -28.37 -6.29
N MET A 253 -13.09 -27.11 -6.71
CA MET A 253 -12.62 -26.66 -8.03
C MET A 253 -11.11 -26.86 -8.22
N TRP A 254 -10.31 -26.58 -7.19
CA TRP A 254 -8.86 -26.74 -7.25
C TRP A 254 -8.44 -28.21 -7.40
N VAL A 255 -9.06 -29.11 -6.63
CA VAL A 255 -8.82 -30.57 -6.73
C VAL A 255 -9.22 -31.08 -8.11
N LEU A 256 -10.36 -30.65 -8.64
CA LEU A 256 -10.83 -31.06 -9.97
C LEU A 256 -9.88 -30.57 -11.08
N GLY A 257 -9.37 -29.34 -10.95
CA GLY A 257 -8.33 -28.80 -11.82
C GLY A 257 -7.03 -29.61 -11.78
N LEU A 258 -6.59 -30.05 -10.60
CA LEU A 258 -5.42 -30.92 -10.46
C LEU A 258 -5.62 -32.29 -11.12
N VAL A 259 -6.80 -32.90 -10.96
CA VAL A 259 -7.10 -34.20 -11.60
C VAL A 259 -7.09 -34.07 -13.12
N VAL A 260 -7.72 -33.03 -13.68
CA VAL A 260 -7.72 -32.75 -15.12
C VAL A 260 -6.28 -32.54 -15.62
N TRP A 261 -5.49 -31.74 -14.91
CA TRP A 261 -4.08 -31.52 -15.26
C TRP A 261 -3.27 -32.82 -15.26
N MET A 262 -3.45 -33.66 -14.24
CA MET A 262 -2.76 -34.95 -14.13
C MET A 262 -3.12 -35.86 -15.31
N VAL A 263 -4.40 -35.96 -15.68
CA VAL A 263 -4.85 -36.79 -16.80
C VAL A 263 -4.33 -36.26 -18.14
N LEU A 264 -4.38 -34.96 -18.39
CA LEU A 264 -3.99 -34.41 -19.70
C LEU A 264 -2.48 -34.35 -19.87
N VAL A 265 -1.74 -33.93 -18.85
CA VAL A 265 -0.31 -33.61 -18.97
C VAL A 265 0.56 -34.82 -18.67
N VAL A 266 0.24 -35.58 -17.62
CA VAL A 266 1.05 -36.74 -17.22
C VAL A 266 0.81 -37.91 -18.16
N ASN A 267 -0.46 -38.26 -18.45
CA ASN A 267 -0.74 -39.35 -19.39
C ASN A 267 -0.51 -38.95 -20.86
N GLY A 268 -0.60 -37.66 -21.20
CA GLY A 268 -0.23 -37.16 -22.53
C GLY A 268 1.26 -37.35 -22.84
N ARG A 269 2.13 -37.12 -21.83
CA ARG A 269 3.59 -37.29 -21.98
C ARG A 269 4.02 -38.74 -22.15
N THR A 270 3.36 -39.71 -21.51
CA THR A 270 3.73 -41.13 -21.64
C THR A 270 3.42 -41.69 -23.04
N ARG A 271 2.37 -41.20 -23.71
CA ARG A 271 2.04 -41.59 -25.09
C ARG A 271 3.04 -41.03 -26.11
N GLY A 272 3.53 -39.80 -25.92
CA GLY A 272 4.49 -39.17 -26.84
C GLY A 272 5.90 -39.79 -26.82
N VAL A 273 6.35 -40.29 -25.66
CA VAL A 273 7.68 -40.92 -25.53
C VAL A 273 7.73 -42.29 -26.22
N ARG A 274 6.65 -43.08 -26.18
CA ARG A 274 6.58 -44.39 -26.86
C ARG A 274 6.65 -44.26 -28.38
N ALA A 275 5.98 -43.25 -28.96
CA ALA A 275 5.98 -43.01 -30.41
C ALA A 275 7.35 -42.57 -30.94
N ARG A 276 8.10 -41.73 -30.21
CA ARG A 276 9.46 -41.31 -30.61
C ARG A 276 10.48 -42.45 -30.49
N GLY A 277 10.31 -43.38 -29.54
CA GLY A 277 11.17 -44.55 -29.41
C GLY A 277 11.09 -45.50 -30.61
N GLN A 278 9.88 -45.76 -31.14
CA GLN A 278 9.70 -46.61 -32.32
C GLN A 278 10.29 -46.01 -33.60
N MET A 279 10.13 -44.69 -33.83
CA MET A 279 10.72 -44.05 -35.02
C MET A 279 12.25 -44.06 -35.00
N ARG A 280 12.89 -43.91 -33.84
CA ARG A 280 14.36 -43.96 -33.74
C ARG A 280 14.91 -45.35 -34.04
N ARG A 281 14.22 -46.41 -33.62
CA ARG A 281 14.59 -47.81 -33.91
C ARG A 281 14.48 -48.13 -35.40
N GLN A 282 13.42 -47.67 -36.08
CA GLN A 282 13.26 -47.89 -37.53
C GLN A 282 14.31 -47.16 -38.38
N ARG A 283 14.82 -46.01 -37.92
CA ARG A 283 15.91 -45.30 -38.62
C ARG A 283 17.27 -45.99 -38.46
N ALA A 284 17.53 -46.62 -37.31
CA ALA A 284 18.77 -47.36 -37.09
C ALA A 284 18.85 -48.63 -37.94
N VAL A 285 17.75 -49.39 -38.05
CA VAL A 285 17.71 -50.59 -38.91
C VAL A 285 17.93 -50.23 -40.39
N LYS A 286 17.36 -49.12 -40.86
CA LYS A 286 17.58 -48.64 -42.24
C LYS A 286 18.99 -48.13 -42.50
N SER A 287 19.75 -47.70 -41.50
CA SER A 287 21.15 -47.30 -41.72
C SER A 287 22.07 -48.50 -41.82
N GLU A 288 21.87 -49.53 -40.99
CA GLU A 288 22.64 -50.79 -41.05
C GLU A 288 22.42 -51.49 -42.41
N GLU A 289 21.18 -51.62 -42.87
CA GLU A 289 20.87 -52.22 -44.17
C GLU A 289 21.53 -51.46 -45.35
N LYS A 290 21.71 -50.15 -45.21
CA LYS A 290 22.36 -49.31 -46.22
C LYS A 290 23.89 -49.45 -46.22
N GLU A 291 24.50 -49.71 -45.06
CA GLU A 291 25.93 -49.96 -44.94
C GLU A 291 26.31 -51.34 -45.50
N ASP A 292 25.48 -52.37 -45.27
CA ASP A 292 25.67 -53.71 -45.84
C ASP A 292 25.58 -53.73 -47.38
N LEU A 293 24.66 -52.93 -47.95
CA LEU A 293 24.53 -52.75 -49.39
C LEU A 293 25.74 -52.06 -50.03
N ILE A 294 26.42 -51.17 -49.29
CA ILE A 294 27.63 -50.49 -49.77
C ILE A 294 28.84 -51.43 -49.67
N SER A 295 28.93 -52.22 -48.61
CA SER A 295 29.99 -53.22 -48.42
C SER A 295 29.98 -54.30 -49.51
N SER A 296 28.81 -54.85 -49.83
CA SER A 296 28.70 -55.89 -50.88
C SER A 296 29.04 -55.39 -52.29
N LYS A 297 28.72 -54.13 -52.62
CA LYS A 297 29.09 -53.51 -53.91
C LYS A 297 30.59 -53.28 -54.08
N ASN A 298 31.34 -53.11 -52.99
CA ASN A 298 32.79 -52.90 -53.05
C ASN A 298 33.57 -54.22 -53.11
N SER A 299 33.01 -55.33 -52.63
CA SER A 299 33.65 -56.65 -52.72
C SER A 299 33.66 -57.26 -54.13
N GLY A 300 32.80 -56.79 -55.04
CA GLY A 300 32.67 -57.35 -56.40
C GLY A 300 33.56 -56.71 -57.48
N LYS A 301 34.44 -55.77 -57.13
CA LYS A 301 35.29 -55.05 -58.10
C LYS A 301 36.76 -55.49 -58.13
N ASN A 302 37.14 -56.48 -57.33
CA ASN A 302 38.51 -56.99 -57.25
C ASN A 302 38.58 -58.50 -57.58
N ALA A 303 37.91 -58.92 -58.64
CA ALA A 303 38.05 -60.25 -59.25
C ALA A 303 38.21 -60.08 -60.76
#